data_AF-A0A0M3QFC1-F1
#
_entry.id   AF-A0A0M3QFC1-F1
#
_cell.length_a   1.000
_cell.length_b   1.000
_cell.length_c   1.000
_cell.angle_alpha   90.00
_cell.angle_beta   90.00
_cell.angle_gamma   90.00
#
_symmetry.space_group_name_H-M   'P 1'
#
loop_
_entity.id
_entity.type
_entity.pdbx_description
1 polymer ?
#
loop_
_entity_poly.entity_id
_entity_poly.type
_entity_poly.pdbx_seq_one_letter_code
_entity_poly.pdbx_strand_id
1 'polypeptide(L)'
;MPDNQPTFRHWAPDFDGWPNSWMGVREDLVFGRKLLSYFAEFLQALYVAGVTRRTFVQYRDNLWLLGGIIISRVSLYDDYQADPLATLIIAVEMDDILPDHHHRMNQAELRAFSRMCRLFEKHLRQSV
;
A
#
# COMPACT_ATOMS: atom_id res chain seq x y z
N MET A 1 -24.15 8.82 -19.86
CA MET A 1 -23.40 7.54 -19.78
C MET A 1 -22.68 7.57 -18.44
N PRO A 2 -22.92 6.64 -17.49
CA PRO A 2 -22.17 6.65 -16.24
C PRO A 2 -20.71 6.26 -16.53
N ASP A 3 -19.81 6.78 -15.70
CA ASP A 3 -18.34 6.87 -15.86
C ASP A 3 -17.66 5.73 -16.62
N ASN A 4 -17.16 6.04 -17.82
CA ASN A 4 -16.13 5.25 -18.50
C ASN A 4 -14.73 5.73 -18.09
N GLN A 5 -14.57 6.24 -16.86
CA GLN A 5 -13.29 6.72 -16.39
C GLN A 5 -12.42 5.49 -16.09
N PRO A 6 -11.19 5.42 -16.62
CA PRO A 6 -10.29 4.30 -16.39
C PRO A 6 -10.13 4.09 -14.89
N THR A 7 -10.52 2.91 -14.36
CA THR A 7 -10.41 2.57 -12.94
C THR A 7 -9.49 1.37 -12.73
N PHE A 8 -8.61 1.49 -11.73
CA PHE A 8 -7.70 0.41 -11.35
C PHE A 8 -8.43 -0.83 -10.80
N ARG A 9 -9.71 -0.70 -10.40
CA ARG A 9 -10.49 -1.74 -9.70
C ARG A 9 -10.60 -3.06 -10.48
N HIS A 10 -10.57 -3.02 -11.82
CA HIS A 10 -10.51 -4.25 -12.62
C HIS A 10 -9.23 -5.07 -12.41
N TRP A 11 -8.14 -4.43 -11.98
CA TRP A 11 -6.84 -5.05 -11.72
C TRP A 11 -6.58 -5.27 -10.22
N ALA A 12 -7.45 -4.76 -9.34
CA ALA A 12 -7.42 -4.97 -7.89
C ALA A 12 -8.87 -5.15 -7.34
N PRO A 13 -9.57 -6.23 -7.71
CA PRO A 13 -10.98 -6.43 -7.33
C PRO A 13 -11.17 -6.68 -5.82
N ASP A 14 -10.11 -7.10 -5.13
CA ASP A 14 -10.05 -7.41 -3.71
C ASP A 14 -9.66 -6.21 -2.83
N PHE A 15 -9.42 -5.04 -3.43
CA PHE A 15 -8.85 -3.86 -2.77
C PHE A 15 -9.61 -3.43 -1.51
N ASP A 16 -10.94 -3.32 -1.58
CA ASP A 16 -11.74 -2.89 -0.43
C ASP A 16 -11.73 -3.93 0.72
N GLY A 17 -11.34 -5.17 0.42
CA GLY A 17 -11.21 -6.26 1.37
C GLY A 17 -9.87 -6.28 2.13
N TRP A 18 -8.86 -5.55 1.67
CA TRP A 18 -7.49 -5.59 2.22
C TRP A 18 -7.39 -5.41 3.74
N PRO A 19 -8.09 -4.46 4.39
CA PRO A 19 -8.01 -4.30 5.84
C PRO A 19 -8.39 -5.58 6.61
N ASN A 20 -9.32 -6.39 6.08
CA ASN A 20 -9.69 -7.66 6.73
C ASN A 20 -8.56 -8.68 6.71
N SER A 21 -7.69 -8.64 5.70
CA SER A 21 -6.55 -9.56 5.60
C SER A 21 -5.38 -9.19 6.51
N TRP A 22 -5.30 -7.93 6.96
CA TRP A 22 -4.28 -7.44 7.89
C TRP A 22 -4.74 -7.47 9.35
N MET A 23 -6.05 -7.61 9.59
CA MET A 23 -6.65 -7.50 10.92
C MET A 23 -6.18 -8.61 11.87
N GLY A 24 -5.56 -8.23 12.99
CA GLY A 24 -5.44 -9.04 14.21
C GLY A 24 -6.49 -8.69 15.25
N VAL A 25 -6.80 -7.40 15.41
CA VAL A 25 -7.81 -6.83 16.32
C VAL A 25 -8.71 -5.82 15.60
N ARG A 26 -9.84 -5.42 16.22
CA ARG A 26 -10.84 -4.58 15.54
C ARG A 26 -10.30 -3.19 15.17
N GLU A 27 -9.38 -2.67 15.97
CA GLU A 27 -8.71 -1.39 15.80
C GLU A 27 -7.87 -1.37 14.50
N ASP A 28 -7.26 -2.50 14.14
CA ASP A 28 -6.52 -2.68 12.87
C ASP A 28 -7.42 -2.41 11.66
N LEU A 29 -8.68 -2.86 11.70
CA LEU A 29 -9.63 -2.58 10.61
C LEU A 29 -9.92 -1.09 10.48
N VAL A 30 -10.06 -0.41 11.61
CA VAL A 30 -10.37 1.02 11.64
C VAL A 30 -9.21 1.79 11.05
N PHE A 31 -7.98 1.49 11.46
CA PHE A 31 -6.79 2.13 10.94
C PHE A 31 -6.51 1.76 9.48
N GLY A 32 -6.59 0.48 9.12
CA GLY A 32 -6.38 0.00 7.76
C GLY A 32 -7.33 0.62 6.72
N ARG A 33 -8.58 0.90 7.11
CA ARG A 33 -9.50 1.65 6.24
C ARG A 33 -9.04 3.08 5.96
N LYS A 34 -8.36 3.74 6.91
CA LYS A 34 -7.78 5.08 6.70
C LYS A 34 -6.66 5.07 5.65
N LEU A 35 -5.96 3.94 5.48
CA LEU A 35 -4.89 3.82 4.48
C LEU A 35 -5.42 3.66 3.04
N LEU A 36 -6.64 3.17 2.87
CA LEU A 36 -7.17 2.82 1.55
C LEU A 36 -7.33 4.02 0.62
N SER A 37 -7.63 5.22 1.11
CA SER A 37 -7.71 6.40 0.22
C SER A 37 -6.37 6.67 -0.47
N TYR A 38 -5.27 6.65 0.28
CA TYR A 38 -3.92 6.87 -0.24
C TYR A 38 -3.48 5.77 -1.21
N PHE A 39 -3.81 4.52 -0.89
CA PHE A 39 -3.53 3.40 -1.80
C PHE A 39 -4.36 3.46 -3.08
N ALA A 40 -5.64 3.85 -2.98
CA ALA A 40 -6.50 3.98 -4.14
C ALA A 40 -6.00 5.07 -5.09
N GLU A 41 -5.60 6.23 -4.58
CA GLU A 41 -5.02 7.32 -5.38
C GLU A 41 -3.76 6.85 -6.11
N PHE A 42 -2.87 6.14 -5.42
CA PHE A 42 -1.63 5.64 -6.02
C PHE A 42 -1.88 4.59 -7.11
N LEU A 43 -2.73 3.60 -6.83
CA LEU A 43 -3.11 2.58 -7.82
C LEU A 43 -3.80 3.20 -9.03
N GLN A 44 -4.65 4.20 -8.81
CA GLN A 44 -5.29 4.95 -9.88
C GLN A 44 -4.27 5.71 -10.73
N ALA A 45 -3.28 6.35 -10.10
CA ALA A 45 -2.19 7.04 -10.80
C ALA A 45 -1.34 6.07 -11.64
N LEU A 46 -1.01 4.88 -11.11
CA LEU A 46 -0.31 3.84 -11.87
C LEU A 46 -1.12 3.38 -13.09
N TYR A 47 -2.44 3.20 -12.92
CA TYR A 47 -3.32 2.77 -13.99
C TYR A 47 -3.41 3.82 -15.11
N VAL A 48 -3.59 5.10 -14.75
CA VAL A 48 -3.64 6.22 -15.71
C VAL A 48 -2.30 6.43 -16.41
N ALA A 49 -1.18 6.21 -15.71
CA ALA A 49 0.16 6.28 -16.29
C ALA A 49 0.43 5.15 -17.31
N GLY A 50 -0.47 4.18 -17.48
CA GLY A 50 -0.37 3.14 -18.50
C GLY A 50 0.72 2.11 -18.20
N VAL A 51 1.06 1.89 -16.92
CA VAL A 51 2.01 0.82 -16.57
C VAL A 51 1.47 -0.54 -17.04
N THR A 52 2.34 -1.45 -17.44
CA THR A 52 1.91 -2.77 -17.91
C THR A 52 1.12 -3.50 -16.81
N ARG A 53 0.15 -4.35 -17.19
CA ARG A 53 -0.63 -5.15 -16.24
C ARG A 53 0.24 -5.95 -15.27
N ARG A 54 1.36 -6.50 -15.77
CA ARG A 54 2.34 -7.23 -14.95
C ARG A 54 2.97 -6.34 -13.89
N THR A 55 3.43 -5.14 -14.27
CA THR A 55 4.02 -4.17 -13.34
C THR A 55 3.01 -3.68 -12.32
N PHE A 56 1.79 -3.39 -12.75
CA PHE A 56 0.72 -2.98 -11.85
C PHE A 56 0.45 -4.03 -10.78
N VAL A 57 0.24 -5.30 -11.17
CA VAL A 57 -0.05 -6.39 -10.24
C VAL A 57 1.09 -6.54 -9.23
N GLN A 58 2.34 -6.48 -9.68
CA GLN A 58 3.49 -6.53 -8.77
C GLN A 58 3.49 -5.38 -7.75
N TYR A 59 3.20 -4.14 -8.19
CA TYR A 59 3.18 -2.99 -7.30
C TYR A 59 1.97 -2.99 -6.37
N ARG A 60 0.81 -3.44 -6.84
CA ARG A 60 -0.37 -3.70 -6.02
C ARG A 60 -0.06 -4.69 -4.90
N ASP A 61 0.57 -5.82 -5.22
CA ASP A 61 0.89 -6.86 -4.22
C ASP A 61 1.92 -6.35 -3.21
N ASN A 62 2.92 -5.60 -3.68
CA ASN A 62 3.90 -4.95 -2.80
C ASN A 62 3.23 -3.89 -1.90
N LEU A 63 2.25 -3.14 -2.41
CA LEU A 63 1.51 -2.15 -1.64
C LEU A 63 0.63 -2.81 -0.57
N TRP A 64 0.02 -3.97 -0.91
CA TRP A 64 -0.70 -4.79 0.06
C TRP A 64 0.22 -5.28 1.19
N LEU A 65 1.44 -5.72 0.86
CA LEU A 65 2.45 -6.10 1.85
C LEU A 65 2.82 -4.93 2.76
N LEU A 66 3.06 -3.74 2.19
CA LEU A 66 3.37 -2.53 2.96
C LEU A 66 2.25 -2.21 3.96
N GLY A 67 0.98 -2.31 3.53
CA GLY A 67 -0.18 -2.12 4.40
C GLY A 67 -0.17 -3.08 5.60
N GLY A 68 0.11 -4.36 5.37
CA GLY A 68 0.24 -5.35 6.44
C GLY A 68 1.33 -4.99 7.46
N ILE A 69 2.52 -4.56 7.00
CA ILE A 69 3.62 -4.15 7.88
C ILE A 69 3.22 -2.94 8.74
N ILE A 70 2.58 -1.95 8.14
CA ILE A 70 2.11 -0.75 8.85
C ILE A 70 1.12 -1.13 9.95
N ILE A 71 0.12 -1.95 9.62
CA ILE A 71 -0.89 -2.39 10.58
C ILE A 71 -0.26 -3.19 11.72
N SER A 72 0.62 -4.15 11.41
CA SER A 72 1.35 -4.92 12.43
C SER A 72 2.13 -4.00 13.39
N ARG A 73 2.77 -2.95 12.88
CA ARG A 73 3.52 -1.99 13.72
C ARG A 73 2.58 -1.11 14.57
N VAL A 74 1.54 -0.56 13.97
CA VAL A 74 0.53 0.25 14.69
C VAL A 74 -0.09 -0.58 15.82
N SER A 75 -0.43 -1.83 15.55
CA SER A 75 -0.98 -2.77 16.53
C SER A 75 0.02 -3.09 17.65
N LEU A 76 1.28 -3.38 17.29
CA LEU A 76 2.35 -3.71 18.24
C LEU A 76 2.63 -2.57 19.24
N TYR A 77 2.51 -1.32 18.80
CA TYR A 77 2.79 -0.14 19.62
C TYR A 77 1.54 0.60 20.11
N ASP A 78 0.34 0.04 19.88
CA ASP A 78 -0.96 0.65 20.22
C ASP A 78 -1.15 2.07 19.67
N ASP A 79 -0.58 2.35 18.48
CA ASP A 79 -0.48 3.71 17.91
C ASP A 79 -1.64 4.06 16.96
N TYR A 80 -2.87 3.65 17.29
CA TYR A 80 -4.04 3.82 16.41
C TYR A 80 -4.48 5.28 16.23
N GLN A 81 -3.94 6.19 17.07
CA GLN A 81 -4.17 7.63 16.99
C GLN A 81 -3.18 8.35 16.08
N ALA A 82 -2.17 7.66 15.55
CA ALA A 82 -1.24 8.22 14.59
C ALA A 82 -1.96 8.77 13.35
N ASP A 83 -1.38 9.83 12.79
CA ASP A 83 -1.82 10.36 11.50
C ASP A 83 -1.48 9.35 10.38
N PRO A 84 -2.46 8.86 9.62
CA PRO A 84 -2.24 7.82 8.61
C PRO A 84 -1.23 8.22 7.53
N LEU A 85 -1.22 9.49 7.11
CA LEU A 85 -0.30 9.99 6.10
C LEU A 85 1.13 10.05 6.64
N ALA A 86 1.32 10.56 7.86
CA ALA A 86 2.62 10.56 8.52
C ALA A 86 3.15 9.13 8.70
N THR A 87 2.30 8.19 9.13
CA THR A 87 2.65 6.76 9.22
C THR A 87 3.09 6.21 7.87
N LEU A 88 2.38 6.52 6.78
CA LEU A 88 2.74 6.08 5.43
C LEU A 88 4.09 6.63 4.98
N ILE A 89 4.34 7.93 5.19
CA ILE A 89 5.61 8.58 4.83
C ILE A 89 6.79 7.94 5.59
N ILE A 90 6.66 7.80 6.91
CA ILE A 90 7.67 7.12 7.73
C ILE A 90 7.90 5.70 7.21
N ALA A 91 6.82 4.98 6.88
CA ALA A 91 6.91 3.59 6.44
C ALA A 91 7.66 3.40 5.10
N VAL A 92 7.60 4.38 4.20
CA VAL A 92 8.31 4.29 2.90
C VAL A 92 9.72 4.88 2.93
N GLU A 93 10.03 5.76 3.89
CA GLU A 93 11.35 6.34 4.11
C GLU A 93 12.30 5.41 4.89
N MET A 94 11.77 4.56 5.75
CA MET A 94 12.56 3.64 6.56
C MET A 94 13.15 2.51 5.68
N ASP A 95 14.45 2.61 5.38
CA ASP A 95 15.20 1.64 4.58
C ASP A 95 15.22 0.21 5.17
N ASP A 96 14.88 0.04 6.45
CA ASP A 96 14.82 -1.23 7.17
C ASP A 96 13.43 -1.88 7.20
N ILE A 97 12.39 -1.20 6.68
CA ILE A 97 11.06 -1.79 6.56
C ILE A 97 11.06 -2.80 5.41
N LEU A 98 11.19 -4.06 5.81
CA LEU A 98 11.09 -5.21 4.93
C LEU A 98 9.80 -5.98 5.20
N PRO A 99 9.18 -6.58 4.17
CA PRO A 99 8.06 -7.48 4.38
C PRO A 99 8.38 -8.59 5.39
N ASP A 100 7.39 -9.02 6.18
CA ASP A 100 7.55 -10.09 7.17
C ASP A 100 8.09 -11.39 6.56
N HIS A 101 7.95 -11.58 5.26
CA HIS A 101 8.47 -12.71 4.50
C HIS A 101 9.68 -12.37 3.62
N HIS A 102 10.41 -11.28 3.88
CA HIS A 102 11.55 -10.86 3.07
C HIS A 102 12.64 -11.93 2.93
N HIS A 103 12.81 -12.80 3.94
CA HIS A 103 13.72 -13.95 3.87
C HIS A 103 13.34 -14.97 2.77
N ARG A 104 12.10 -14.95 2.30
CA ARG A 104 11.58 -15.79 1.21
C ARG A 104 11.55 -15.07 -0.13
N MET A 105 11.86 -13.77 -0.14
CA MET A 105 11.90 -12.95 -1.36
C MET A 105 13.30 -13.00 -1.97
N ASN A 106 13.37 -13.12 -3.29
CA ASN A 106 14.62 -12.96 -4.02
C ASN A 106 14.98 -11.48 -4.18
N GLN A 107 16.22 -11.19 -4.61
CA GLN A 107 16.69 -9.81 -4.77
C GLN A 107 15.86 -8.98 -5.77
N ALA A 108 15.26 -9.60 -6.80
CA ALA A 108 14.44 -8.87 -7.75
C ALA A 108 13.11 -8.43 -7.13
N GLU A 109 12.51 -9.27 -6.28
CA GLU A 109 11.30 -8.95 -5.53
C GLU A 109 11.55 -7.83 -4.52
N LEU A 110 12.66 -7.89 -3.77
CA LEU A 110 13.07 -6.82 -2.85
C LEU A 110 13.31 -5.50 -3.58
N ARG A 111 14.02 -5.53 -4.72
CA ARG A 111 14.21 -4.33 -5.56
C ARG A 111 12.90 -3.78 -6.10
N ALA A 112 11.93 -4.64 -6.44
CA ALA A 112 10.61 -4.22 -6.89
C ALA A 112 9.81 -3.57 -5.75
N PHE A 113 9.91 -4.10 -4.53
CA PHE A 113 9.31 -3.52 -3.33
C PHE A 113 9.90 -2.13 -3.04
N SER A 114 11.23 -1.99 -2.92
CA SER A 114 11.88 -0.70 -2.68
C SER A 114 11.60 0.33 -3.79
N ARG A 115 11.44 -0.12 -5.05
CA ARG A 115 11.05 0.76 -6.16
C ARG A 115 9.61 1.24 -6.01
N MET A 116 8.70 0.36 -5.61
CA MET A 116 7.32 0.72 -5.33
C MET A 116 7.24 1.74 -4.19
N CYS A 117 7.95 1.52 -3.08
CA CYS A 117 7.96 2.46 -1.94
C CYS A 117 8.41 3.86 -2.36
N ARG A 118 9.48 3.98 -3.16
CA ARG A 118 9.94 5.29 -3.68
C ARG A 118 8.93 5.99 -4.58
N LEU A 119 8.22 5.23 -5.42
CA LEU A 119 7.17 5.79 -6.27
C LEU A 119 5.98 6.25 -5.44
N PHE A 120 5.62 5.47 -4.43
CA PHE A 120 4.52 5.78 -3.53
C PHE A 120 4.85 6.98 -2.63
N GLU A 121 6.06 7.07 -2.08
CA GLU A 121 6.55 8.26 -1.36
C GLU A 121 6.40 9.53 -2.20
N LYS A 122 6.89 9.48 -3.45
CA LYS A 122 6.75 10.61 -4.38
C LYS A 122 5.28 10.98 -4.59
N HIS A 123 4.39 10.00 -4.71
CA HIS A 123 2.96 10.23 -4.87
C HIS A 123 2.35 10.88 -3.62
N LEU A 124 2.63 10.37 -2.42
CA LEU A 124 2.15 10.91 -1.15
C LEU A 124 2.53 12.39 -0.98
N ARG A 125 3.78 12.75 -1.32
CA ARG A 125 4.26 14.14 -1.24
C ARG A 125 3.66 15.09 -2.27
N GLN A 126 3.04 14.57 -3.32
CA GLN A 126 2.36 15.38 -4.34
C GLN A 126 0.88 15.62 -4.00
N SER A 127 0.32 14.84 -3.07
CA SER A 127 -1.05 14.96 -2.57
C SER A 127 -1.18 15.85 -1.31
N VAL A 128 -0.08 16.47 -0.86
CA VAL A 128 -0.01 17.43 0.27
C VAL A 128 0.29 18.82 -0.26
#